data_AF-A0A2V9V5F3-F1
#
_entry.id   AF-A0A2V9V5F3-F1
#
_cell.length_a   1.000
_cell.length_b   1.000
_cell.length_c   1.000
_cell.angle_alpha   90.00
_cell.angle_beta   90.00
_cell.angle_gamma   90.00
#
_symmetry.space_group_name_H-M   'P 1'
#
loop_
_entity.id
_entity.type
_entity.pdbx_description
1 polymer ?
#
loop_
_entity_poly.entity_id
_entity_poly.type
_entity_poly.pdbx_seq_one_letter_code
_entity_poly.pdbx_strand_id
1 'polypeptide(L)'
;MPRLGGVAIFGAFVLSLAAALTTASLRPDLRFGSSLHILTTMLVPGCMIFILGLYDDVRSVGPYVKFTVQAIAAAMLWLGGFRILDLPVLFGARQFPWFVGLALTILWVLGITNAFNLIDGLDGLAAGSALFSTLVVFVVAVLSHSSLVALMTVALTGAILGFLRFNFNPATIFLGDSGSLFIGFILSALALEGAQKAPTVIAVAIPVVSFGLPILETSLSVLRRLIGGRPVFTADREHIHHKLLQLGFSHRQVVIVLYAVSALFAMLSLFLLWPTGSSLGLVLAVVGTGIWLGVQHLGYPEFGEIRRVAQRTLDQRQIVINNLAIRRATAELKVARDYPQVCRILLAAFSSSDFDAFDLNVKLLISEYSALEIGDSIPVTHGEVRYRWNRPGSLALPATAPTWGLTLDLMTSSNRRRGSMNVHRLYQDHPLQLDVNILISEFPVALANALDRVIEHAVARVPLSKGDNGLVEAQAG
;
A
#
# COMPACT_ATOMS: atom_id res chain seq x y z
N MET A 1 -9.90 29.04 -27.20
CA MET A 1 -11.03 29.50 -26.37
C MET A 1 -10.51 30.45 -25.29
N PRO A 2 -11.31 31.42 -24.82
CA PRO A 2 -10.90 32.38 -23.80
C PRO A 2 -10.57 31.68 -22.46
N ARG A 3 -9.47 32.06 -21.81
CA ARG A 3 -9.01 31.51 -20.51
C ARG A 3 -9.32 32.42 -19.31
N LEU A 4 -10.24 33.36 -19.47
CA LEU A 4 -10.54 34.39 -18.46
C LEU A 4 -11.76 34.02 -17.58
N GLY A 5 -12.08 32.73 -17.45
CA GLY A 5 -13.19 32.27 -16.63
C GLY A 5 -13.06 32.64 -15.15
N GLY A 6 -11.82 32.68 -14.64
CA GLY A 6 -11.52 33.13 -13.29
C GLY A 6 -12.00 34.54 -12.97
N VAL A 7 -12.02 35.45 -13.96
CA VAL A 7 -12.52 36.83 -13.77
C VAL A 7 -14.00 36.83 -13.41
N ALA A 8 -14.80 35.97 -14.05
CA ALA A 8 -16.22 35.85 -13.77
C ALA A 8 -16.47 35.29 -12.36
N ILE A 9 -15.69 34.28 -11.95
CA ILE A 9 -15.80 33.68 -10.61
C ILE A 9 -15.39 34.68 -9.53
N PHE A 10 -14.23 35.32 -9.68
CA PHE A 10 -13.74 36.32 -8.73
C PHE A 10 -14.72 37.49 -8.61
N GLY A 11 -15.18 38.03 -9.75
CA GLY A 11 -16.14 39.13 -9.79
C GLY A 11 -17.48 38.75 -9.12
N ALA A 12 -18.05 37.61 -9.47
CA ALA A 12 -19.29 37.14 -8.85
C ALA A 12 -19.14 36.93 -7.34
N PHE A 13 -18.04 36.31 -6.90
CA PHE A 13 -17.75 36.09 -5.49
C PHE A 13 -17.66 37.40 -4.70
N VAL A 14 -16.86 38.37 -5.16
CA VAL A 14 -16.69 39.66 -4.49
C VAL A 14 -17.99 40.47 -4.49
N LEU A 15 -18.73 40.48 -5.61
CA LEU A 15 -20.01 41.18 -5.70
C LEU A 15 -21.08 40.57 -4.78
N SER A 16 -21.16 39.24 -4.68
CA SER A 16 -22.07 38.56 -3.74
C SER A 16 -21.75 38.91 -2.29
N LEU A 17 -20.47 38.97 -1.92
CA LEU A 17 -20.06 39.37 -0.58
C LEU A 17 -20.38 40.83 -0.28
N ALA A 18 -20.08 41.73 -1.22
CA ALA A 18 -20.41 43.14 -1.10
C ALA A 18 -21.93 43.32 -0.92
N ALA A 19 -22.74 42.67 -1.75
CA ALA A 19 -24.20 42.71 -1.67
C ALA A 19 -24.74 42.17 -0.34
N ALA A 20 -24.15 41.09 0.19
CA ALA A 20 -24.53 40.54 1.49
C ALA A 20 -24.18 41.49 2.65
N LEU A 21 -22.98 42.07 2.64
CA LEU A 21 -22.54 43.03 3.66
C LEU A 21 -23.37 44.33 3.62
N THR A 22 -23.69 44.84 2.43
CA THR A 22 -24.58 46.02 2.30
C THR A 22 -25.98 45.70 2.78
N THR A 23 -26.52 44.52 2.45
CA THR A 23 -27.86 44.11 2.91
C THR A 23 -27.91 43.97 4.43
N ALA A 24 -26.91 43.36 5.05
CA ALA A 24 -26.80 43.25 6.51
C ALA A 24 -26.60 44.60 7.21
N SER A 25 -25.97 45.57 6.54
CA SER A 25 -25.84 46.93 7.04
C SER A 25 -27.17 47.68 7.03
N LEU A 26 -27.98 47.48 5.98
CA LEU A 26 -29.28 48.11 5.79
C LEU A 26 -30.42 47.43 6.58
N ARG A 27 -30.30 46.12 6.85
CA ARG A 27 -31.31 45.33 7.58
C ARG A 27 -30.68 44.72 8.85
N PRO A 28 -30.88 45.33 10.03
CA PRO A 28 -30.32 44.86 11.29
C PRO A 28 -30.66 43.40 11.61
N ASP A 29 -31.83 42.92 11.21
CA ASP A 29 -32.31 41.55 11.43
C ASP A 29 -31.49 40.49 10.68
N LEU A 30 -30.74 40.89 9.65
CA LEU A 30 -29.89 40.03 8.83
C LEU A 30 -28.41 40.17 9.19
N ARG A 31 -28.08 40.84 10.31
CA ARG A 31 -26.70 40.98 10.77
C ARG A 31 -26.14 39.61 11.16
N PHE A 32 -25.00 39.28 10.56
CA PHE A 32 -24.19 38.13 10.92
C PHE A 32 -22.85 38.62 11.51
N GLY A 33 -22.12 37.70 12.15
CA GLY A 33 -20.79 37.98 12.68
C GLY A 33 -19.80 38.30 11.56
N SER A 34 -19.71 39.57 11.18
CA SER A 34 -18.84 40.07 10.12
C SER A 34 -17.52 40.54 10.71
N SER A 35 -16.58 39.61 10.88
CA SER A 35 -15.22 39.96 11.25
C SER A 35 -14.49 40.54 10.03
N LEU A 36 -14.31 41.86 10.03
CA LEU A 36 -13.53 42.55 8.99
C LEU A 36 -12.12 41.95 8.89
N HIS A 37 -11.52 41.60 10.02
CA HIS A 37 -10.21 40.98 10.09
C HIS A 37 -10.13 39.65 9.31
N ILE A 38 -11.09 38.74 9.51
CA ILE A 38 -11.14 37.45 8.78
C ILE A 38 -11.33 37.71 7.28
N LEU A 39 -12.25 38.63 6.93
CA LEU A 39 -12.53 38.98 5.54
C LEU A 39 -11.29 39.54 4.82
N THR A 40 -10.60 40.52 5.43
CA THR A 40 -9.39 41.12 4.86
C THR A 40 -8.23 40.12 4.81
N THR A 41 -8.14 39.24 5.80
CA THR A 41 -7.12 38.18 5.83
C THR A 41 -7.27 37.23 4.64
N MET A 42 -8.49 36.92 4.19
CA MET A 42 -8.72 36.09 3.00
C MET A 42 -8.63 36.88 1.69
N LEU A 43 -9.33 38.02 1.60
CA LEU A 43 -9.53 38.71 0.34
C LEU A 43 -8.25 39.39 -0.18
N VAL A 44 -7.42 39.99 0.69
CA VAL A 44 -6.20 40.68 0.24
C VAL A 44 -5.21 39.71 -0.45
N PRO A 45 -4.77 38.61 0.20
CA PRO A 45 -3.92 37.63 -0.48
C PRO A 45 -4.68 36.87 -1.58
N GLY A 46 -6.00 36.68 -1.46
CA GLY A 46 -6.82 36.09 -2.53
C GLY A 46 -6.82 36.93 -3.82
N CYS A 47 -6.95 38.25 -3.71
CA CYS A 47 -6.79 39.19 -4.82
C CYS A 47 -5.39 39.11 -5.44
N MET A 48 -4.34 39.00 -4.61
CA MET A 48 -2.98 38.85 -5.10
C MET A 48 -2.81 37.56 -5.94
N ILE A 49 -3.37 36.44 -5.49
CA ILE A 49 -3.34 35.16 -6.20
C ILE A 49 -4.16 35.21 -7.49
N PHE A 50 -5.33 35.85 -7.45
CA PHE A 50 -6.13 36.08 -8.66
C PHE A 50 -5.38 36.91 -9.69
N ILE A 51 -4.74 38.01 -9.29
CA ILE A 51 -3.95 38.88 -10.19
C ILE A 51 -2.77 38.11 -10.77
N LEU A 52 -2.08 37.29 -9.98
CA LEU A 52 -1.01 36.41 -10.46
C LEU A 52 -1.52 35.45 -11.54
N GLY A 53 -2.62 34.75 -11.29
CA GLY A 53 -3.21 33.83 -12.26
C GLY A 53 -3.72 34.54 -13.51
N LEU A 54 -4.30 35.74 -13.36
CA LEU A 54 -4.72 36.57 -14.49
C LEU A 54 -3.53 37.02 -15.34
N TYR A 55 -2.44 37.41 -14.69
CA TYR A 55 -1.21 37.75 -15.39
C TYR A 55 -0.61 36.52 -16.08
N ASP A 56 -0.68 35.34 -15.47
CA ASP A 56 -0.23 34.09 -16.07
C ASP A 56 -1.03 33.69 -17.31
N ASP A 57 -2.36 33.80 -17.24
CA ASP A 57 -3.27 33.53 -18.36
C ASP A 57 -2.95 34.39 -19.59
N VAL A 58 -2.37 35.58 -19.40
CA VAL A 58 -2.02 36.53 -20.47
C VAL A 58 -0.55 36.45 -20.88
N ARG A 59 0.39 36.31 -19.94
CA ARG A 59 1.84 36.46 -20.20
C ARG A 59 2.72 35.28 -19.77
N SER A 60 2.16 34.17 -19.31
CA SER A 60 2.88 32.94 -18.91
C SER A 60 4.07 33.18 -17.97
N VAL A 61 3.84 32.92 -16.69
CA VAL A 61 4.76 33.09 -15.58
C VAL A 61 5.49 31.79 -15.28
N GLY A 62 6.79 31.89 -15.00
CA GLY A 62 7.59 30.75 -14.57
C GLY A 62 7.14 30.18 -13.21
N PRO A 63 7.34 28.88 -12.96
CA PRO A 63 6.86 28.20 -11.75
C PRO A 63 7.41 28.83 -10.46
N TYR A 64 8.68 29.25 -10.45
CA TYR A 64 9.31 29.84 -9.25
C TYR A 64 8.63 31.13 -8.80
N VAL A 65 8.21 31.99 -9.73
CA VAL A 65 7.48 33.22 -9.40
C VAL A 65 6.09 32.87 -8.85
N LYS A 66 5.41 31.88 -9.46
CA LYS A 66 4.12 31.39 -8.95
C LYS A 66 4.21 30.93 -7.51
N PHE A 67 5.16 30.02 -7.21
CA PHE A 67 5.37 29.51 -5.86
C PHE A 67 5.78 30.60 -4.87
N THR A 68 6.58 31.58 -5.29
CA THR A 68 6.99 32.69 -4.41
C THR A 68 5.79 33.54 -4.01
N VAL A 69 4.94 33.95 -4.96
CA VAL A 69 3.75 34.75 -4.67
C VAL A 69 2.74 33.95 -3.83
N GLN A 70 2.55 32.66 -4.11
CA GLN A 70 1.74 31.77 -3.29
C GLN A 70 2.28 31.66 -1.85
N ALA A 71 3.60 31.58 -1.68
CA ALA A 71 4.22 31.49 -0.35
C ALA A 71 4.05 32.79 0.44
N ILE A 72 4.16 33.94 -0.22
CA ILE A 72 3.85 35.24 0.38
C ILE A 72 2.38 35.31 0.79
N ALA A 73 1.45 34.89 -0.09
CA ALA A 73 0.02 34.85 0.23
C ALA A 73 -0.28 33.97 1.45
N ALA A 74 0.36 32.80 1.53
CA ALA A 74 0.22 31.89 2.65
C ALA A 74 0.83 32.45 3.96
N ALA A 75 1.96 33.16 3.88
CA ALA A 75 2.53 33.86 5.02
C ALA A 75 1.60 34.98 5.52
N MET A 76 0.91 35.68 4.61
CA MET A 76 -0.11 36.68 4.98
C MET A 76 -1.30 36.04 5.72
N LEU A 77 -1.78 34.87 5.27
CA LEU A 77 -2.81 34.10 6.00
C LEU A 77 -2.33 33.72 7.40
N TRP A 78 -1.09 33.23 7.50
CA TRP A 78 -0.49 32.88 8.79
C TRP A 78 -0.42 34.09 9.72
N LEU A 79 0.07 35.24 9.23
CA LEU A 79 0.11 36.49 10.02
C LEU A 79 -1.28 36.93 10.47
N GLY A 80 -2.28 36.83 9.58
CA GLY A 80 -3.69 37.11 9.87
C GLY A 80 -4.36 36.13 10.83
N GLY A 81 -3.67 35.06 11.25
CA GLY A 81 -4.12 34.14 12.28
C GLY A 81 -4.53 32.77 11.77
N PHE A 82 -4.54 32.52 10.46
CA PHE A 82 -4.93 31.22 9.90
C PHE A 82 -3.71 30.31 9.89
N ARG A 83 -3.49 29.63 11.01
CA ARG A 83 -2.25 28.91 11.31
C ARG A 83 -2.51 27.45 11.61
N ILE A 84 -1.63 26.60 11.11
CA ILE A 84 -1.46 25.24 11.60
C ILE A 84 -0.47 25.30 12.77
N LEU A 85 -0.96 25.10 14.00
CA LEU A 85 -0.14 25.18 15.22
C LEU A 85 0.15 23.80 15.82
N ASP A 86 -0.70 22.81 15.57
CA ASP A 86 -0.55 21.45 16.05
C ASP A 86 -1.17 20.46 15.05
N LEU A 87 -0.80 19.18 15.19
CA LEU A 87 -1.36 18.06 14.43
C LEU A 87 -1.57 16.87 15.36
N PRO A 88 -2.60 16.90 16.22
CA PRO A 88 -2.76 15.93 17.29
C PRO A 88 -2.96 14.49 16.86
N VAL A 89 -3.43 14.25 15.64
CA VAL A 89 -3.50 12.90 15.06
C VAL A 89 -2.12 12.25 14.93
N LEU A 90 -1.11 13.04 14.56
CA LEU A 90 0.21 12.54 14.22
C LEU A 90 1.22 12.71 15.36
N PHE A 91 1.12 13.82 16.11
CA PHE A 91 2.14 14.24 17.08
C PHE A 91 1.58 14.50 18.49
N GLY A 92 0.31 14.16 18.73
CA GLY A 92 -0.40 14.51 19.96
C GLY A 92 -0.65 16.02 20.09
N ALA A 93 -1.29 16.46 21.17
CA ALA A 93 -1.70 17.86 21.39
C ALA A 93 -0.53 18.83 21.68
N ARG A 94 0.64 18.61 21.06
CA ARG A 94 1.81 19.47 21.19
C ARG A 94 1.78 20.54 20.12
N GLN A 95 1.93 21.79 20.57
CA GLN A 95 2.11 22.91 19.66
C GLN A 95 3.51 22.89 19.06
N PHE A 96 3.57 23.17 17.77
CA PHE A 96 4.80 23.32 17.03
C PHE A 96 5.44 24.69 17.28
N PRO A 97 6.77 24.80 17.16
CA PRO A 97 7.43 26.09 17.03
C PRO A 97 6.87 26.90 15.87
N TRP A 98 6.87 28.23 15.98
CA TRP A 98 6.25 29.13 15.00
C TRP A 98 6.74 28.90 13.57
N PHE A 99 8.03 28.57 13.38
CA PHE A 99 8.62 28.34 12.06
C PHE A 99 8.12 27.04 11.41
N VAL A 100 7.86 26.00 12.22
CA VAL A 100 7.26 24.75 11.73
C VAL A 100 5.81 24.99 11.37
N GLY A 101 5.05 25.69 12.22
CA GLY A 101 3.65 26.03 11.93
C GLY A 101 3.50 26.90 10.68
N LEU A 102 4.42 27.86 10.48
CA LEU A 102 4.50 28.66 9.25
C LEU A 102 4.79 27.79 8.03
N ALA A 103 5.81 26.94 8.08
CA ALA A 103 6.17 26.05 6.99
C ALA A 103 5.02 25.10 6.61
N LEU A 104 4.33 24.52 7.60
CA LEU A 104 3.17 23.66 7.38
C LEU A 104 2.00 24.43 6.76
N THR A 105 1.74 25.66 7.20
CA THR A 105 0.69 26.51 6.64
C THR A 105 1.00 26.90 5.19
N ILE A 106 2.25 27.25 4.89
CA ILE A 106 2.71 27.50 3.52
C ILE A 106 2.53 26.24 2.67
N LEU A 107 3.00 25.08 3.14
CA LEU A 107 2.88 23.83 2.40
C LEU A 107 1.41 23.45 2.14
N TRP A 108 0.53 23.65 3.12
CA TRP A 108 -0.91 23.45 2.97
C TRP A 108 -1.50 24.34 1.88
N VAL A 109 -1.26 25.65 1.95
CA VAL A 109 -1.81 26.62 1.00
C VAL A 109 -1.27 26.38 -0.40
N LEU A 110 0.05 26.19 -0.56
CA LEU A 110 0.66 25.86 -1.85
C LEU A 110 0.11 24.53 -2.37
N GLY A 111 0.04 23.50 -1.53
CA GLY A 111 -0.41 22.17 -1.91
C GLY A 111 -1.83 22.19 -2.47
N ILE A 112 -2.78 22.77 -1.72
CA ILE A 112 -4.18 22.83 -2.15
C ILE A 112 -4.36 23.75 -3.37
N THR A 113 -3.72 24.91 -3.40
CA THR A 113 -3.81 25.85 -4.54
C THR A 113 -3.34 25.20 -5.84
N ASN A 114 -2.16 24.56 -5.82
CA ASN A 114 -1.62 23.91 -7.01
C ASN A 114 -2.36 22.61 -7.35
N ALA A 115 -2.93 21.91 -6.36
CA ALA A 115 -3.74 20.73 -6.61
C ALA A 115 -4.99 21.05 -7.46
N PHE A 116 -5.67 22.16 -7.17
CA PHE A 116 -6.80 22.62 -7.99
C PHE A 116 -6.38 23.10 -9.38
N ASN A 117 -5.23 23.77 -9.49
CA ASN A 117 -4.67 24.15 -10.79
C ASN A 117 -4.30 22.93 -11.65
N LEU A 118 -3.78 21.86 -11.04
CA LEU A 118 -3.36 20.66 -11.77
C LEU A 118 -4.54 19.84 -12.33
N ILE A 119 -5.68 19.83 -11.64
CA ILE A 119 -6.89 19.14 -12.12
C ILE A 119 -7.70 19.96 -13.14
N ASP A 120 -7.31 21.21 -13.44
CA ASP A 120 -7.94 22.06 -14.47
C ASP A 120 -7.52 21.68 -15.90
N GLY A 121 -7.42 20.39 -16.17
CA GLY A 121 -7.03 19.84 -17.47
C GLY A 121 -8.22 19.47 -18.37
N LEU A 122 -9.44 19.40 -17.82
CA LEU A 122 -10.66 19.04 -18.55
C LEU A 122 -11.83 19.99 -18.24
N ASP A 123 -12.64 20.30 -19.24
CA ASP A 123 -13.91 21.05 -19.13
C ASP A 123 -14.74 20.59 -17.92
N GLY A 124 -14.99 21.50 -16.97
CA GLY A 124 -15.81 21.26 -15.79
C GLY A 124 -15.09 20.60 -14.62
N LEU A 125 -13.96 19.91 -14.81
CA LEU A 125 -13.37 19.04 -13.78
C LEU A 125 -12.97 19.80 -12.51
N ALA A 126 -12.14 20.84 -12.63
CA ALA A 126 -11.66 21.61 -11.48
C ALA A 126 -12.80 22.34 -10.76
N ALA A 127 -13.66 23.04 -11.51
CA ALA A 127 -14.80 23.77 -10.96
C ALA A 127 -15.82 22.84 -10.28
N GLY A 128 -16.11 21.67 -10.87
CA GLY A 128 -17.01 20.69 -10.25
C GLY A 128 -16.42 20.02 -9.02
N SER A 129 -15.12 19.68 -9.02
CA SER A 129 -14.45 19.18 -7.82
C SER A 129 -14.47 20.21 -6.69
N ALA A 130 -14.18 21.48 -7.02
CA ALA A 130 -14.23 22.59 -6.07
C ALA A 130 -15.64 22.82 -5.51
N LEU A 131 -16.70 22.60 -6.30
CA LEU A 131 -18.09 22.67 -5.84
C LEU A 131 -18.34 21.70 -4.69
N PHE A 132 -17.94 20.43 -4.84
CA PHE A 132 -18.10 19.42 -3.79
C PHE A 132 -17.31 19.78 -2.52
N SER A 133 -16.06 20.21 -2.66
CA SER A 133 -15.26 20.62 -1.52
C SER A 133 -15.82 21.86 -0.82
N THR A 134 -16.29 22.86 -1.59
CA THR A 134 -16.94 24.07 -1.05
C THR A 134 -18.19 23.73 -0.25
N LEU A 135 -19.00 22.78 -0.74
CA LEU A 135 -20.21 22.33 -0.04
C LEU A 135 -19.90 21.67 1.31
N VAL A 136 -18.82 20.88 1.39
CA VAL A 136 -18.37 20.32 2.68
C VAL A 136 -17.97 21.44 3.63
N VAL A 137 -17.15 22.40 3.17
CA VAL A 137 -16.72 23.53 4.00
C VAL A 137 -17.92 24.36 4.46
N PHE A 138 -18.94 24.53 3.60
CA PHE A 138 -20.20 25.19 3.97
C PHE A 138 -20.92 24.46 5.12
N VAL A 139 -21.12 23.14 5.00
CA VAL A 139 -21.78 22.35 6.05
C VAL A 139 -21.01 22.44 7.36
N VAL A 140 -19.69 22.31 7.31
CA VAL A 140 -18.81 22.45 8.49
C VAL A 140 -18.93 23.84 9.10
N ALA A 141 -18.97 24.89 8.27
CA ALA A 141 -19.11 26.27 8.73
C ALA A 141 -20.46 26.52 9.41
N VAL A 142 -21.55 25.98 8.88
CA VAL A 142 -22.89 26.07 9.49
C VAL A 142 -22.91 25.37 10.85
N LEU A 143 -22.38 24.14 10.94
CA LEU A 143 -22.32 23.37 12.18
C LEU A 143 -21.40 24.01 13.23
N SER A 144 -20.34 24.69 12.79
CA SER A 144 -19.41 25.40 13.66
C SER A 144 -19.86 26.84 13.97
N HIS A 145 -21.07 27.23 13.58
CA HIS A 145 -21.64 28.57 13.73
C HIS A 145 -20.77 29.70 13.14
N SER A 146 -19.96 29.39 12.13
CA SER A 146 -19.08 30.34 11.46
C SER A 146 -19.81 31.04 10.31
N SER A 147 -20.68 32.00 10.66
CA SER A 147 -21.56 32.69 9.71
C SER A 147 -20.82 33.35 8.53
N LEU A 148 -19.67 33.99 8.77
CA LEU A 148 -18.87 34.59 7.69
C LEU A 148 -18.30 33.53 6.74
N VAL A 149 -17.76 32.41 7.26
CA VAL A 149 -17.24 31.32 6.41
C VAL A 149 -18.38 30.68 5.61
N ALA A 150 -19.54 30.47 6.23
CA ALA A 150 -20.74 29.97 5.55
C ALA A 150 -21.14 30.91 4.39
N LEU A 151 -21.20 32.22 4.63
CA LEU A 151 -21.48 33.21 3.58
C LEU A 151 -20.48 33.13 2.42
N MET A 152 -19.18 33.08 2.73
CA MET A 152 -18.11 32.98 1.73
C MET A 152 -18.27 31.69 0.90
N THR A 153 -18.50 30.55 1.53
CA THR A 153 -18.71 29.29 0.81
C THR A 153 -19.97 29.29 -0.06
N VAL A 154 -21.07 29.92 0.36
CA VAL A 154 -22.28 30.06 -0.46
C VAL A 154 -22.03 30.98 -1.66
N ALA A 155 -21.35 32.11 -1.45
CA ALA A 155 -20.97 33.02 -2.53
C ALA A 155 -20.07 32.31 -3.56
N LEU A 156 -19.08 31.55 -3.10
CA LEU A 156 -18.18 30.78 -3.97
C LEU A 156 -18.93 29.68 -4.70
N THR A 157 -19.82 28.96 -4.01
CA THR A 157 -20.70 27.93 -4.60
C THR A 157 -21.55 28.51 -5.73
N GLY A 158 -22.19 29.66 -5.51
CA GLY A 158 -22.99 30.34 -6.53
C GLY A 158 -22.16 30.78 -7.74
N ALA A 159 -20.98 31.35 -7.50
CA ALA A 159 -20.05 31.74 -8.56
C ALA A 159 -19.58 30.53 -9.40
N ILE A 160 -19.22 29.42 -8.73
CA ILE A 160 -18.82 28.17 -9.39
C ILE A 160 -19.98 27.58 -10.19
N LEU A 161 -21.18 27.49 -9.63
CA LEU A 161 -22.36 26.96 -10.34
C LEU A 161 -22.71 27.79 -11.58
N GLY A 162 -22.68 29.12 -11.47
CA GLY A 162 -22.88 30.02 -12.59
C GLY A 162 -21.84 29.82 -13.70
N PHE A 163 -20.57 29.68 -13.32
CA PHE A 163 -19.48 29.40 -14.26
C PHE A 163 -19.58 28.01 -14.91
N LEU A 164 -19.94 26.99 -14.13
CA LEU A 164 -19.98 25.60 -14.59
C LEU A 164 -20.96 25.40 -15.75
N ARG A 165 -22.04 26.20 -15.82
CA ARG A 165 -22.98 26.22 -16.94
C ARG A 165 -22.31 26.49 -18.30
N PHE A 166 -21.21 27.25 -18.31
CA PHE A 166 -20.46 27.62 -19.51
C PHE A 166 -19.18 26.80 -19.70
N ASN A 167 -18.67 26.21 -18.62
CA ASN A 167 -17.44 25.42 -18.61
C ASN A 167 -17.68 23.91 -18.74
N PHE A 168 -18.89 23.40 -18.47
CA PHE A 168 -19.21 21.98 -18.65
C PHE A 168 -19.13 21.58 -20.13
N ASN A 169 -18.62 20.37 -20.40
CA ASN A 169 -18.28 19.95 -21.76
C ASN A 169 -19.50 19.93 -22.72
N PRO A 170 -19.40 20.57 -23.91
CA PRO A 170 -18.25 21.31 -24.44
C PRO A 170 -18.11 22.71 -23.84
N ALA A 171 -16.93 23.05 -23.32
CA ALA A 171 -16.68 24.35 -22.72
C ALA A 171 -16.73 25.49 -23.74
N THR A 172 -17.31 26.62 -23.34
CA THR A 172 -17.27 27.89 -24.09
C THR A 172 -16.23 28.86 -23.53
N ILE A 173 -15.87 28.69 -22.25
CA ILE A 173 -14.85 29.45 -21.54
C ILE A 173 -14.06 28.50 -20.64
N PHE A 174 -12.73 28.68 -20.60
CA PHE A 174 -11.85 27.94 -19.68
C PHE A 174 -11.67 28.70 -18.37
N LEU A 175 -11.48 27.96 -17.29
CA LEU A 175 -11.29 28.50 -15.94
C LEU A 175 -10.00 29.33 -15.86
N GLY A 176 -8.90 28.79 -16.41
CA GLY A 176 -7.61 29.45 -16.44
C GLY A 176 -6.90 29.42 -15.10
N ASP A 177 -5.65 29.88 -15.09
CA ASP A 177 -4.84 29.99 -13.88
C ASP A 177 -5.44 31.02 -12.91
N SER A 178 -6.04 32.10 -13.43
CA SER A 178 -6.78 33.08 -12.63
C SER A 178 -7.87 32.45 -11.76
N GLY A 179 -8.63 31.51 -12.31
CA GLY A 179 -9.74 30.87 -11.61
C GLY A 179 -9.29 29.72 -10.72
N SER A 180 -8.46 28.81 -11.24
CA SER A 180 -8.04 27.61 -10.52
C SER A 180 -7.16 27.92 -9.31
N LEU A 181 -6.21 28.86 -9.44
CA LEU A 181 -5.39 29.32 -8.31
C LEU A 181 -6.24 30.05 -7.27
N PHE A 182 -7.15 30.94 -7.70
CA PHE A 182 -8.03 31.67 -6.78
C PHE A 182 -8.94 30.72 -5.98
N ILE A 183 -9.61 29.78 -6.65
CA ILE A 183 -10.49 28.80 -6.01
C ILE A 183 -9.70 27.95 -5.00
N GLY A 184 -8.56 27.41 -5.41
CA GLY A 184 -7.74 26.57 -4.54
C GLY A 184 -7.22 27.34 -3.31
N PHE A 185 -6.80 28.60 -3.50
CA PHE A 185 -6.37 29.46 -2.41
C PHE A 185 -7.50 29.77 -1.42
N ILE A 186 -8.67 30.20 -1.91
CA ILE A 186 -9.81 30.54 -1.06
C ILE A 186 -10.32 29.30 -0.30
N LEU A 187 -10.41 28.15 -0.95
CA LEU A 187 -10.78 26.89 -0.29
C LEU A 187 -9.77 26.48 0.80
N SER A 188 -8.48 26.64 0.53
CA SER A 188 -7.43 26.40 1.52
C SER A 188 -7.57 27.31 2.74
N ALA A 189 -7.82 28.60 2.51
CA ALA A 189 -8.01 29.58 3.58
C ALA A 189 -9.29 29.33 4.40
N LEU A 190 -10.42 29.02 3.73
CA LEU A 190 -11.69 28.70 4.39
C LEU A 190 -11.57 27.42 5.23
N ALA A 191 -10.83 26.42 4.73
CA ALA A 191 -10.54 25.20 5.48
C ALA A 191 -9.69 25.47 6.74
N LEU A 192 -8.67 26.33 6.64
CA LEU A 192 -7.84 26.71 7.80
C LEU A 192 -8.67 27.44 8.87
N GLU A 193 -9.49 28.41 8.47
CA GLU A 193 -10.35 29.15 9.39
C GLU A 193 -11.43 28.23 10.02
N GLY A 194 -12.02 27.33 9.24
CA GLY A 194 -12.98 26.35 9.75
C GLY A 194 -12.37 25.36 10.75
N ALA A 195 -11.12 24.95 10.52
CA ALA A 195 -10.39 24.01 11.36
C ALA A 195 -10.15 24.54 12.78
N GLN A 196 -9.99 25.85 12.97
CA GLN A 196 -9.69 26.44 14.29
C GLN A 196 -10.81 26.30 15.31
N LYS A 197 -12.05 26.06 14.86
CA LYS A 197 -13.24 25.97 15.71
C LYS A 197 -13.70 24.54 16.00
N ALA A 198 -13.05 23.54 15.40
CA ALA A 198 -13.41 22.13 15.54
C ALA A 198 -12.41 21.38 16.45
N PRO A 199 -12.81 20.25 17.06
CA PRO A 199 -11.87 19.34 17.71
C PRO A 199 -10.74 18.97 16.73
N THR A 200 -9.49 19.13 17.16
CA THR A 200 -8.33 19.28 16.27
C THR A 200 -8.06 18.07 15.35
N VAL A 201 -8.50 16.87 15.73
CA VAL A 201 -8.41 15.66 14.88
C VAL A 201 -9.33 15.75 13.66
N ILE A 202 -10.56 16.21 13.87
CA ILE A 202 -11.60 16.33 12.84
C ILE A 202 -11.33 17.56 11.98
N ALA A 203 -10.79 18.61 12.60
CA ALA A 203 -10.39 19.87 11.98
C ALA A 203 -9.44 19.69 10.78
N VAL A 204 -8.52 18.74 10.85
CA VAL A 204 -7.56 18.45 9.77
C VAL A 204 -8.09 17.41 8.80
N ALA A 205 -8.73 16.36 9.31
CA ALA A 205 -9.18 15.23 8.49
C ALA A 205 -10.27 15.62 7.48
N ILE A 206 -11.23 16.46 7.89
CA ILE A 206 -12.33 16.89 7.02
C ILE A 206 -11.81 17.62 5.77
N PRO A 207 -11.03 18.72 5.87
CA PRO A 207 -10.48 19.37 4.69
C PRO A 207 -9.62 18.46 3.80
N VAL A 208 -8.77 17.61 4.40
CA VAL A 208 -7.92 16.68 3.63
C VAL A 208 -8.77 15.71 2.81
N VAL A 209 -9.81 15.13 3.40
CA VAL A 209 -10.67 14.17 2.71
C VAL A 209 -11.55 14.89 1.69
N SER A 210 -12.06 16.09 1.97
CA SER A 210 -12.91 16.85 1.04
C SER A 210 -12.17 17.36 -0.21
N PHE A 211 -10.86 17.61 -0.10
CA PHE A 211 -9.96 17.90 -1.22
C PHE A 211 -9.33 16.62 -1.81
N GLY A 212 -9.88 15.45 -1.50
CA GLY A 212 -9.28 14.15 -1.78
C GLY A 212 -8.92 13.92 -3.24
N LEU A 213 -9.76 14.32 -4.19
CA LEU A 213 -9.43 14.18 -5.62
C LEU A 213 -8.23 15.06 -6.05
N PRO A 214 -8.22 16.39 -5.84
CA PRO A 214 -7.06 17.23 -6.13
C PRO A 214 -5.77 16.75 -5.45
N ILE A 215 -5.86 16.38 -4.16
CA ILE A 215 -4.71 15.89 -3.39
C ILE A 215 -4.21 14.57 -3.97
N LEU A 216 -5.11 13.64 -4.31
CA LEU A 216 -4.77 12.35 -4.88
C LEU A 216 -4.04 12.52 -6.22
N GLU A 217 -4.55 13.36 -7.11
CA GLU A 217 -3.93 13.66 -8.41
C GLU A 217 -2.49 14.15 -8.22
N THR A 218 -2.30 15.16 -7.36
CA THR A 218 -1.00 15.75 -7.08
C THR A 218 -0.05 14.73 -6.45
N SER A 219 -0.53 13.97 -5.47
CA SER A 219 0.24 12.95 -4.76
C SER A 219 0.68 11.82 -5.70
N LEU A 220 -0.21 11.36 -6.59
CA LEU A 220 0.14 10.34 -7.58
C LEU A 220 1.16 10.85 -8.59
N SER A 221 1.03 12.09 -9.09
CA SER A 221 2.04 12.66 -9.99
C SER A 221 3.41 12.75 -9.32
N VAL A 222 3.48 13.26 -8.09
CA VAL A 222 4.73 13.33 -7.31
C VAL A 222 5.32 11.93 -7.09
N LEU A 223 4.50 10.98 -6.63
CA LEU A 223 4.94 9.63 -6.31
C LEU A 223 5.46 8.88 -7.55
N ARG A 224 4.75 8.93 -8.69
CA ARG A 224 5.23 8.33 -9.95
C ARG A 224 6.57 8.88 -10.37
N ARG A 225 6.77 10.19 -10.27
CA ARG A 225 8.04 10.83 -10.66
C ARG A 225 9.19 10.39 -9.77
N LEU A 226 8.96 10.34 -8.46
CA LEU A 226 9.95 9.84 -7.50
C LEU A 226 10.33 8.39 -7.78
N ILE A 227 9.35 7.52 -8.04
CA ILE A 227 9.59 6.11 -8.39
C ILE A 227 10.34 5.98 -9.71
N GLY A 228 9.98 6.80 -10.72
CA GLY A 228 10.61 6.82 -12.03
C GLY A 228 11.94 7.60 -12.11
N GLY A 229 12.43 8.15 -10.99
CA GLY A 229 13.67 8.95 -10.95
C GLY A 229 13.61 10.27 -11.72
N ARG A 230 12.41 10.81 -11.98
CA ARG A 230 12.20 12.08 -12.71
C ARG A 230 12.09 13.26 -11.73
N PRO A 231 12.54 14.47 -12.13
CA PRO A 231 12.37 15.66 -11.28
C PRO A 231 10.88 15.98 -11.01
N VAL A 232 10.57 16.38 -9.78
CA VAL A 232 9.19 16.64 -9.32
C VAL A 232 8.52 17.80 -10.05
N PHE A 233 9.29 18.74 -10.64
CA PHE A 233 8.77 19.97 -11.24
C PHE A 233 8.69 19.97 -12.77
N THR A 234 8.88 18.83 -13.43
CA THR A 234 8.68 18.73 -14.89
C THR A 234 7.19 18.77 -15.28
N ALA A 235 6.85 19.07 -16.53
CA ALA A 235 5.47 18.89 -17.00
C ALA A 235 5.11 17.38 -17.05
N ASP A 236 3.86 17.02 -16.74
CA ASP A 236 3.37 15.64 -16.76
C ASP A 236 2.05 15.57 -17.54
N ARG A 237 1.83 14.46 -18.24
CA ARG A 237 0.63 14.17 -19.05
C ARG A 237 -0.03 12.86 -18.65
N GLU A 238 0.37 12.30 -17.51
CA GLU A 238 -0.12 11.02 -17.02
C GLU A 238 -1.13 11.19 -15.88
N HIS A 239 -1.81 12.33 -15.83
CA HIS A 239 -2.85 12.60 -14.85
C HIS A 239 -3.99 11.57 -14.89
N ILE A 240 -4.74 11.42 -13.80
CA ILE A 240 -5.82 10.41 -13.69
C ILE A 240 -6.79 10.53 -14.87
N HIS A 241 -7.15 11.76 -15.21
CA HIS A 241 -8.05 12.04 -16.32
C HIS A 241 -7.48 11.64 -17.68
N HIS A 242 -6.17 11.78 -17.91
CA HIS A 242 -5.51 11.30 -19.14
C HIS A 242 -5.52 9.78 -19.22
N LYS A 243 -5.30 9.07 -18.10
CA LYS A 243 -5.37 7.60 -18.06
C LYS A 243 -6.79 7.10 -18.33
N LEU A 244 -7.81 7.74 -17.78
CA LEU A 244 -9.20 7.38 -18.07
C LEU A 244 -9.55 7.61 -19.56
N LEU A 245 -9.07 8.69 -20.17
CA LEU A 245 -9.22 8.89 -21.62
C LEU A 245 -8.51 7.80 -22.43
N GLN A 246 -7.31 7.38 -22.02
CA GLN A 246 -6.55 6.29 -22.67
C GLN A 246 -7.25 4.93 -22.55
N LEU A 247 -8.05 4.71 -21.50
CA LEU A 247 -8.90 3.53 -21.34
C LEU A 247 -10.16 3.55 -22.23
N GLY A 248 -10.34 4.60 -23.05
CA GLY A 248 -11.44 4.70 -24.02
C GLY A 248 -12.67 5.45 -23.52
N PHE A 249 -12.62 6.08 -22.34
CA PHE A 249 -13.71 6.92 -21.87
C PHE A 249 -13.76 8.23 -22.66
N SER A 250 -14.97 8.71 -22.96
CA SER A 250 -15.18 10.06 -23.50
C SER A 250 -14.93 11.13 -22.43
N HIS A 251 -14.61 12.35 -22.87
CA HIS A 251 -14.37 13.50 -21.97
C HIS A 251 -15.48 13.69 -20.93
N ARG A 252 -16.75 13.62 -21.35
CA ARG A 252 -17.91 13.73 -20.43
C ARG A 252 -17.95 12.60 -19.42
N GLN A 253 -17.69 11.36 -19.84
CA GLN A 253 -17.68 10.22 -18.93
C GLN A 253 -16.57 10.36 -17.88
N VAL A 254 -15.38 10.80 -18.28
CA VAL A 254 -14.27 11.05 -17.35
C VAL A 254 -14.65 12.08 -16.30
N VAL A 255 -15.23 13.22 -16.70
CA VAL A 255 -15.66 14.26 -15.77
C VAL A 255 -16.74 13.75 -14.80
N ILE A 256 -17.74 13.01 -15.28
CA ILE A 256 -18.80 12.44 -14.43
C ILE A 256 -18.24 11.42 -13.43
N VAL A 257 -17.32 10.55 -13.84
CA VAL A 257 -16.66 9.60 -12.94
C VAL A 257 -15.88 10.35 -11.86
N LEU A 258 -15.12 11.38 -12.23
CA LEU A 258 -14.34 12.16 -11.27
C LEU A 258 -15.21 13.06 -10.37
N TYR A 259 -16.40 13.46 -10.82
CA TYR A 259 -17.41 14.06 -9.96
C TYR A 259 -17.96 13.06 -8.95
N ALA A 260 -18.24 11.83 -9.36
CA ALA A 260 -18.66 10.78 -8.42
C ALA A 260 -17.59 10.49 -7.37
N VAL A 261 -16.31 10.46 -7.78
CA VAL A 261 -15.18 10.34 -6.85
C VAL A 261 -15.10 11.54 -5.90
N SER A 262 -15.24 12.77 -6.40
CA SER A 262 -15.25 13.99 -5.58
C SER A 262 -16.43 13.99 -4.58
N ALA A 263 -17.61 13.55 -5.02
CA ALA A 263 -18.79 13.42 -4.18
C ALA A 263 -18.62 12.35 -3.09
N LEU A 264 -17.97 11.22 -3.43
CA LEU A 264 -17.63 10.18 -2.46
C LEU A 264 -16.68 10.71 -1.39
N PHE A 265 -15.61 11.42 -1.79
CA PHE A 265 -14.71 12.10 -0.86
C PHE A 265 -15.46 13.12 0.01
N ALA A 266 -16.34 13.92 -0.57
CA ALA A 266 -17.18 14.85 0.19
C ALA A 266 -18.08 14.14 1.22
N MET A 267 -18.74 13.04 0.83
CA MET A 267 -19.56 12.24 1.74
C MET A 267 -18.74 11.62 2.88
N LEU A 268 -17.60 11.01 2.56
CA LEU A 268 -16.69 10.44 3.56
C LEU A 268 -16.16 11.52 4.51
N SER A 269 -15.90 12.72 3.99
CA SER A 269 -15.53 13.87 4.80
C SER A 269 -16.65 14.31 5.74
N LEU A 270 -17.90 14.34 5.28
CA LEU A 270 -19.05 14.71 6.13
C LEU A 270 -19.34 13.62 7.18
N PHE A 271 -19.10 12.35 6.86
CA PHE A 271 -19.24 11.26 7.82
C PHE A 271 -18.33 11.44 9.06
N LEU A 272 -17.16 12.08 8.91
CA LEU A 272 -16.26 12.40 10.01
C LEU A 272 -16.82 13.43 11.02
N LEU A 273 -17.93 14.11 10.69
CA LEU A 273 -18.62 15.01 11.63
C LEU A 273 -19.31 14.25 12.78
N TRP A 274 -19.54 12.94 12.63
CA TRP A 274 -20.09 12.08 13.67
C TRP A 274 -19.03 11.08 14.17
N PRO A 275 -18.04 11.55 14.96
CA PRO A 275 -16.93 10.72 15.39
C PRO A 275 -17.38 9.64 16.37
N THR A 276 -17.61 8.42 15.86
CA THR A 276 -17.40 7.21 16.66
C THR A 276 -15.89 6.98 16.76
N GLY A 277 -15.37 6.44 17.85
CA GLY A 277 -13.92 6.32 18.08
C GLY A 277 -13.12 5.63 16.96
N SER A 278 -13.79 4.92 16.04
CA SER A 278 -13.21 4.25 14.87
C SER A 278 -13.55 4.88 13.51
N SER A 279 -14.36 5.94 13.46
CA SER A 279 -14.81 6.60 12.21
C SER A 279 -13.66 7.05 11.30
N LEU A 280 -12.63 7.69 11.87
CA LEU A 280 -11.43 8.10 11.12
C LEU A 280 -10.71 6.90 10.52
N GLY A 281 -10.52 5.82 11.29
CA GLY A 281 -9.87 4.59 10.81
C GLY A 281 -10.66 3.94 9.68
N LEU A 282 -11.99 3.89 9.79
CA LEU A 282 -12.88 3.39 8.73
C LEU A 282 -12.74 4.23 7.45
N VAL A 283 -12.81 5.56 7.55
CA VAL A 283 -12.67 6.46 6.39
C VAL A 283 -11.31 6.29 5.73
N LEU A 284 -10.23 6.25 6.50
CA LEU A 284 -8.88 6.02 5.97
C LEU A 284 -8.75 4.65 5.30
N ALA A 285 -9.37 3.61 5.85
CA ALA A 285 -9.38 2.27 5.24
C ALA A 285 -10.16 2.24 3.92
N VAL A 286 -11.34 2.87 3.87
CA VAL A 286 -12.15 2.97 2.65
C VAL A 286 -11.43 3.78 1.58
N VAL A 287 -10.90 4.96 1.93
CA VAL A 287 -10.12 5.82 1.03
C VAL A 287 -8.88 5.07 0.53
N GLY A 288 -8.11 4.46 1.44
CA GLY A 288 -6.90 3.72 1.08
C GLY A 288 -7.18 2.54 0.15
N THR A 289 -8.23 1.76 0.43
CA THR A 289 -8.65 0.64 -0.43
C THR A 289 -9.13 1.14 -1.79
N GLY A 290 -9.93 2.21 -1.82
CA GLY A 290 -10.40 2.82 -3.07
C GLY A 290 -9.26 3.36 -3.93
N ILE A 291 -8.29 4.06 -3.33
CA ILE A 291 -7.08 4.52 -4.01
C ILE A 291 -6.28 3.34 -4.55
N TRP A 292 -6.08 2.29 -3.74
CA TRP A 292 -5.35 1.10 -4.15
C TRP A 292 -5.99 0.39 -5.35
N LEU A 293 -7.32 0.18 -5.31
CA LEU A 293 -8.07 -0.38 -6.44
C LEU A 293 -8.01 0.53 -7.68
N GLY A 294 -8.13 1.84 -7.49
CA GLY A 294 -8.06 2.84 -8.57
C GLY A 294 -6.70 2.84 -9.26
N VAL A 295 -5.61 2.86 -8.50
CA VAL A 295 -4.24 2.81 -9.04
C VAL A 295 -4.01 1.52 -9.84
N GLN A 296 -4.57 0.39 -9.40
CA GLN A 296 -4.49 -0.87 -10.15
C GLN A 296 -5.25 -0.82 -11.47
N HIS A 297 -6.47 -0.28 -11.47
CA HIS A 297 -7.29 -0.19 -12.69
C HIS A 297 -6.73 0.81 -13.70
N LEU A 298 -6.07 1.88 -13.23
CA LEU A 298 -5.45 2.88 -14.11
C LEU A 298 -4.17 2.38 -14.79
N GLY A 299 -3.63 1.22 -14.39
CA GLY A 299 -2.55 0.54 -15.12
C GLY A 299 -1.21 1.30 -15.10
N TYR A 300 -0.89 2.00 -14.02
CA TYR A 300 0.38 2.71 -13.91
C TYR A 300 1.58 1.73 -13.82
N PRO A 301 2.55 1.80 -14.74
CA PRO A 301 3.67 0.87 -14.79
C PRO A 301 4.61 0.99 -13.58
N GLU A 302 4.81 2.19 -13.04
CA GLU A 302 5.69 2.47 -11.89
C GLU A 302 5.26 1.66 -10.66
N PHE A 303 3.95 1.63 -10.39
CA PHE A 303 3.39 0.88 -9.27
C PHE A 303 3.37 -0.64 -9.55
N GLY A 304 3.27 -1.03 -10.82
CA GLY A 304 3.39 -2.42 -11.24
C GLY A 304 4.77 -3.03 -10.96
N GLU A 305 5.85 -2.26 -11.15
CA GLU A 305 7.21 -2.69 -10.80
C GLU A 305 7.41 -2.82 -9.29
N ILE A 306 6.94 -1.85 -8.50
CA ILE A 306 7.00 -1.93 -7.03
C ILE A 306 6.28 -3.18 -6.52
N ARG A 307 5.09 -3.46 -7.07
CA ARG A 307 4.34 -4.67 -6.71
C ARG A 307 5.13 -5.92 -7.02
N ARG A 308 5.78 -6.00 -8.19
CA ARG A 308 6.62 -7.15 -8.57
C ARG A 308 7.80 -7.33 -7.61
N VAL A 309 8.46 -6.25 -7.20
CA VAL A 309 9.57 -6.29 -6.23
C VAL A 309 9.07 -6.71 -4.83
N ALA A 310 7.94 -6.17 -4.39
CA ALA A 310 7.33 -6.53 -3.11
C ALA A 310 6.93 -8.01 -3.07
N GLN A 311 6.32 -8.52 -4.14
CA GLN A 311 5.97 -9.95 -4.28
C GLN A 311 7.23 -10.83 -4.22
N ARG A 312 8.29 -10.49 -4.96
CA ARG A 312 9.58 -11.22 -4.88
C ARG A 312 10.15 -11.26 -3.47
N THR A 313 10.02 -10.18 -2.71
CA THR A 313 10.53 -10.11 -1.34
C THR A 313 9.70 -11.00 -0.39
N LEU A 314 8.38 -11.05 -0.59
CA LEU A 314 7.51 -11.97 0.16
C LEU A 314 7.83 -13.44 -0.17
N ASP A 315 8.04 -13.76 -1.45
CA ASP A 315 8.39 -15.11 -1.89
C ASP A 315 9.75 -15.56 -1.33
N GLN A 316 10.72 -14.64 -1.21
CA GLN A 316 12.01 -14.91 -0.58
C GLN A 316 11.89 -15.38 0.88
N ARG A 317 10.87 -14.91 1.62
CA ARG A 317 10.67 -15.34 3.01
C ARG A 317 10.42 -16.84 3.09
N GLN A 318 9.61 -17.39 2.18
CA GLN A 318 9.30 -18.82 2.18
C GLN A 318 10.53 -19.65 1.79
N ILE A 319 11.35 -19.16 0.86
CA ILE A 319 12.64 -19.76 0.51
C ILE A 319 13.56 -19.83 1.73
N VAL A 320 13.66 -18.76 2.51
CA VAL A 320 14.49 -18.73 3.73
C VAL A 320 13.99 -19.74 4.78
N ILE A 321 12.67 -19.82 4.99
CA ILE A 321 12.07 -20.76 5.93
C ILE A 321 12.37 -22.21 5.51
N ASN A 322 12.14 -22.54 4.24
CA ASN A 322 12.38 -23.87 3.69
C ASN A 322 13.88 -24.24 3.77
N ASN A 323 14.77 -23.30 3.46
CA ASN A 323 16.22 -23.51 3.57
C ASN A 323 16.67 -23.74 5.02
N LEU A 324 16.09 -23.01 5.98
CA LEU A 324 16.38 -23.21 7.40
C LEU A 324 15.88 -24.56 7.90
N ALA A 325 14.72 -25.02 7.44
CA ALA A 325 14.20 -26.35 7.77
C ALA A 325 15.17 -27.46 7.36
N ILE A 326 15.68 -27.42 6.11
CA ILE A 326 16.69 -28.40 5.65
C ILE A 326 17.98 -28.28 6.45
N ARG A 327 18.51 -27.06 6.67
CA ARG A 327 19.77 -26.88 7.43
C ARG A 327 19.66 -27.38 8.87
N ARG A 328 18.53 -27.12 9.55
CA ARG A 328 18.27 -27.65 10.90
C ARG A 328 18.18 -29.17 10.87
N ALA A 329 17.47 -29.74 9.91
CA ALA A 329 17.39 -31.18 9.73
C ALA A 329 18.78 -31.81 9.50
N THR A 330 19.62 -31.21 8.65
CA THR A 330 21.02 -31.64 8.47
C THR A 330 21.81 -31.61 9.78
N ALA A 331 21.64 -30.58 10.61
CA ALA A 331 22.32 -30.47 11.90
C ALA A 331 21.81 -31.52 12.91
N GLU A 332 20.49 -31.76 12.98
CA GLU A 332 19.89 -32.76 13.86
C GLU A 332 20.25 -34.20 13.41
N LEU A 333 20.32 -34.46 12.11
CA LEU A 333 20.76 -35.74 11.56
C LEU A 333 22.21 -36.08 11.98
N LYS A 334 23.09 -35.08 12.14
CA LYS A 334 24.47 -35.32 12.62
C LYS A 334 24.52 -35.90 14.04
N VAL A 335 23.49 -35.68 14.85
CA VAL A 335 23.43 -36.16 16.25
C VAL A 335 22.36 -37.23 16.50
N ALA A 336 21.62 -37.63 15.47
CA ALA A 336 20.58 -38.65 15.58
C ALA A 336 21.14 -40.01 16.04
N ARG A 337 20.41 -40.67 16.94
CA ARG A 337 20.84 -41.91 17.63
C ARG A 337 19.96 -43.13 17.36
N ASP A 338 18.73 -42.92 16.89
CA ASP A 338 17.79 -43.99 16.58
C ASP A 338 17.03 -43.73 15.27
N TYR A 339 16.46 -44.79 14.70
CA TYR A 339 15.76 -44.75 13.42
C TYR A 339 14.46 -43.91 13.49
N PRO A 340 13.63 -44.03 14.55
CA PRO A 340 12.44 -43.17 14.70
C PRO A 340 12.76 -41.67 14.73
N GLN A 341 13.89 -41.27 15.32
CA GLN A 341 14.36 -39.88 15.36
C GLN A 341 14.74 -39.40 13.95
N VAL A 342 15.42 -40.22 13.16
CA VAL A 342 15.73 -39.90 11.75
C VAL A 342 14.43 -39.66 10.97
N CYS A 343 13.45 -40.56 11.07
CA CYS A 343 12.15 -40.39 10.41
C CYS A 343 11.42 -39.10 10.86
N ARG A 344 11.48 -38.76 12.14
CA ARG A 344 10.87 -37.52 12.68
C ARG A 344 11.55 -36.26 12.13
N ILE A 345 12.88 -36.27 12.01
CA ILE A 345 13.65 -35.15 11.44
C ILE A 345 13.27 -34.96 9.96
N LEU A 346 13.19 -36.05 9.19
CA LEU A 346 12.76 -36.00 7.79
C LEU A 346 11.33 -35.47 7.65
N LEU A 347 10.40 -35.97 8.47
CA LEU A 347 9.03 -35.46 8.50
C LEU A 347 8.98 -33.94 8.77
N ALA A 348 9.69 -33.45 9.78
CA ALA A 348 9.73 -32.03 10.11
C ALA A 348 10.32 -31.17 8.96
N ALA A 349 11.37 -31.67 8.30
CA ALA A 349 12.03 -30.98 7.20
C ALA A 349 11.13 -30.85 5.97
N PHE A 350 10.45 -31.94 5.58
CA PHE A 350 9.69 -31.99 4.33
C PHE A 350 8.23 -31.57 4.48
N SER A 351 7.62 -31.73 5.66
CA SER A 351 6.25 -31.25 5.94
C SER A 351 6.10 -29.74 5.79
N SER A 352 7.15 -28.98 6.08
CA SER A 352 7.18 -27.51 5.94
C SER A 352 7.73 -27.04 4.59
N SER A 353 8.22 -27.97 3.76
CA SER A 353 8.83 -27.68 2.45
C SER A 353 7.78 -27.66 1.33
N ASP A 354 8.23 -27.27 0.13
CA ASP A 354 7.42 -27.24 -1.10
C ASP A 354 7.22 -28.64 -1.75
N PHE A 355 7.69 -29.72 -1.11
CA PHE A 355 7.58 -31.09 -1.62
C PHE A 355 6.32 -31.82 -1.15
N ASP A 356 5.78 -32.69 -2.00
CA ASP A 356 4.50 -33.40 -1.76
C ASP A 356 4.69 -34.82 -1.23
N ALA A 357 5.81 -35.46 -1.54
CA ALA A 357 6.13 -36.79 -1.04
C ALA A 357 7.65 -37.04 -1.02
N PHE A 358 8.08 -38.00 -0.22
CA PHE A 358 9.41 -38.59 -0.34
C PHE A 358 9.40 -40.09 -0.07
N ASP A 359 10.32 -40.78 -0.72
CA ASP A 359 10.60 -42.20 -0.59
C ASP A 359 12.06 -42.41 -0.21
N LEU A 360 12.31 -42.88 1.00
CA LEU A 360 13.62 -43.31 1.47
C LEU A 360 13.76 -44.81 1.26
N ASN A 361 14.78 -45.23 0.53
CA ASN A 361 15.18 -46.64 0.38
C ASN A 361 16.62 -46.81 0.88
N VAL A 362 16.77 -47.62 1.93
CA VAL A 362 18.06 -47.92 2.55
C VAL A 362 18.41 -49.39 2.29
N LYS A 363 19.62 -49.64 1.77
CA LYS A 363 20.14 -50.98 1.51
C LYS A 363 20.93 -51.48 2.72
N LEU A 364 20.59 -52.68 3.19
CA LEU A 364 21.31 -53.37 4.27
C LEU A 364 22.31 -54.36 3.68
N LEU A 365 23.44 -54.57 4.37
CA LEU A 365 24.31 -55.71 4.10
C LEU A 365 23.69 -57.00 4.66
N ILE A 366 24.07 -58.14 4.09
CA ILE A 366 23.59 -59.47 4.53
C ILE A 366 23.82 -59.68 6.04
N SER A 367 24.98 -59.24 6.57
CA SER A 367 25.30 -59.34 8.01
C SER A 367 24.45 -58.43 8.90
N GLU A 368 24.03 -57.27 8.39
CA GLU A 368 23.18 -56.31 9.12
C GLU A 368 21.72 -56.77 9.11
N TYR A 369 21.29 -57.34 7.98
CA TYR A 369 19.96 -57.91 7.79
C TYR A 369 19.66 -59.02 8.80
N SER A 370 20.56 -59.99 8.94
CA SER A 370 20.39 -61.12 9.87
C SER A 370 20.34 -60.71 11.34
N ALA A 371 21.03 -59.63 11.72
CA ALA A 371 20.99 -59.11 13.09
C ALA A 371 19.70 -58.32 13.35
N LEU A 372 19.24 -57.53 12.38
CA LEU A 372 18.03 -56.71 12.51
C LEU A 372 16.73 -57.52 12.45
N GLU A 373 16.69 -58.68 11.77
CA GLU A 373 15.55 -59.61 11.82
C GLU A 373 15.26 -60.14 13.24
N ILE A 374 16.23 -60.06 14.16
CA ILE A 374 16.11 -60.57 15.53
C ILE A 374 15.58 -59.48 16.49
N GLY A 375 15.52 -58.20 16.08
CA GLY A 375 15.13 -57.08 16.94
C GLY A 375 14.05 -56.16 16.33
N ASP A 376 12.94 -55.96 17.06
CA ASP A 376 11.72 -55.24 16.67
C ASP A 376 11.83 -53.72 16.34
N SER A 377 13.01 -53.18 16.07
CA SER A 377 13.21 -51.72 16.04
C SER A 377 13.20 -51.05 14.65
N ILE A 378 13.42 -51.79 13.56
CA ILE A 378 13.47 -51.24 12.20
C ILE A 378 12.61 -52.12 11.26
N PRO A 379 11.62 -51.57 10.54
CA PRO A 379 10.82 -52.36 9.60
C PRO A 379 11.65 -52.71 8.37
N VAL A 380 12.14 -53.95 8.32
CA VAL A 380 12.91 -54.48 7.18
C VAL A 380 12.00 -55.27 6.26
N THR A 381 12.14 -55.11 4.95
CA THR A 381 11.38 -55.85 3.94
C THR A 381 12.30 -56.21 2.78
N HIS A 382 12.56 -57.51 2.55
CA HIS A 382 13.44 -58.01 1.48
C HIS A 382 14.86 -57.41 1.46
N GLY A 383 15.51 -57.25 2.62
CA GLY A 383 16.86 -56.67 2.67
C GLY A 383 16.94 -55.15 2.59
N GLU A 384 15.80 -54.47 2.47
CA GLU A 384 15.71 -53.01 2.38
C GLU A 384 14.89 -52.44 3.55
N VAL A 385 15.26 -51.23 3.98
CA VAL A 385 14.41 -50.41 4.87
C VAL A 385 13.78 -49.33 4.02
N ARG A 386 12.44 -49.29 3.97
CA ARG A 386 11.70 -48.26 3.24
C ARG A 386 10.92 -47.36 4.18
N TYR A 387 10.98 -46.07 3.92
CA TYR A 387 10.16 -45.08 4.60
C TYR A 387 9.56 -44.11 3.59
N ARG A 388 8.23 -44.06 3.55
CA ARG A 388 7.46 -43.23 2.63
C ARG A 388 6.68 -42.20 3.41
N TRP A 389 6.71 -40.97 2.93
CA TRP A 389 5.85 -39.90 3.41
C TRP A 389 5.13 -39.23 2.26
N ASN A 390 3.85 -38.94 2.47
CA ASN A 390 3.02 -38.13 1.59
C ASN A 390 2.42 -36.99 2.41
N ARG A 391 2.31 -35.81 1.79
CA ARG A 391 1.66 -34.65 2.39
C ARG A 391 0.20 -34.98 2.72
N PRO A 392 -0.29 -34.68 3.95
CA PRO A 392 -1.67 -34.92 4.33
C PRO A 392 -2.64 -34.21 3.38
N GLY A 393 -3.63 -34.94 2.85
CA GLY A 393 -4.60 -34.42 1.87
C GLY A 393 -4.17 -34.50 0.40
N SER A 394 -2.91 -34.85 0.12
CA SER A 394 -2.49 -35.26 -1.22
C SER A 394 -2.98 -36.70 -1.45
N LEU A 395 -3.90 -36.89 -2.40
CA LEU A 395 -4.26 -38.23 -2.89
C LEU A 395 -2.96 -38.93 -3.28
N ALA A 396 -2.71 -40.12 -2.74
CA ALA A 396 -1.53 -40.93 -3.04
C ALA A 396 -1.21 -40.80 -4.53
N LEU A 397 -0.08 -40.15 -4.84
CA LEU A 397 0.24 -39.59 -6.17
C LEU A 397 -0.27 -40.55 -7.27
N PRO A 398 -1.34 -40.20 -8.01
CA PRO A 398 -1.81 -41.04 -9.08
C PRO A 398 -0.67 -41.20 -10.09
N ALA A 399 -0.46 -42.40 -10.63
CA ALA A 399 0.60 -42.70 -11.59
C ALA A 399 0.60 -41.78 -12.84
N THR A 400 -0.47 -41.02 -13.03
CA THR A 400 -0.73 -40.10 -14.16
C THR A 400 -0.57 -38.62 -13.83
N ALA A 401 -0.26 -38.24 -12.58
CA ALA A 401 -0.07 -36.84 -12.22
C ALA A 401 1.30 -36.32 -12.71
N PRO A 402 1.37 -35.10 -13.32
CA PRO A 402 2.63 -34.51 -13.74
C PRO A 402 3.46 -34.15 -12.49
N THR A 403 4.35 -35.06 -12.11
CA THR A 403 5.29 -34.90 -11.01
C THR A 403 6.70 -34.82 -11.57
N TRP A 404 7.54 -34.03 -10.91
CA TRP A 404 8.97 -34.15 -11.08
C TRP A 404 9.56 -34.67 -9.77
N GLY A 405 10.61 -35.47 -9.90
CA GLY A 405 11.30 -36.09 -8.78
C GLY A 405 12.77 -35.71 -8.76
N LEU A 406 13.35 -35.62 -7.57
CA LEU A 406 14.78 -35.49 -7.35
C LEU A 406 15.27 -36.71 -6.57
N THR A 407 16.21 -37.46 -7.16
CA THR A 407 16.86 -38.58 -6.50
C THR A 407 18.15 -38.13 -5.85
N LEU A 408 18.25 -38.34 -4.54
CA LEU A 408 19.43 -38.09 -3.72
C LEU A 408 20.11 -39.43 -3.43
N ASP A 409 21.31 -39.65 -3.96
CA ASP A 409 22.12 -40.80 -3.59
C ASP A 409 22.68 -40.63 -2.18
N LEU A 410 22.48 -41.63 -1.33
CA LEU A 410 22.91 -41.62 0.07
C LEU A 410 24.28 -42.28 0.18
N MET A 411 25.33 -41.45 0.13
CA MET A 411 26.73 -41.84 0.33
C MET A 411 27.23 -41.27 1.65
N THR A 412 27.80 -42.13 2.50
CA THR A 412 28.43 -41.70 3.75
C THR A 412 29.72 -40.93 3.48
N SER A 413 30.23 -40.22 4.48
CA SER A 413 31.56 -39.58 4.40
C SER A 413 32.72 -40.57 4.26
N SER A 414 32.49 -41.84 4.60
CA SER A 414 33.40 -42.97 4.37
C SER A 414 33.24 -43.62 2.99
N ASN A 415 32.49 -42.98 2.08
CA ASN A 415 32.21 -43.45 0.72
C ASN A 415 31.43 -44.78 0.67
N ARG A 416 30.64 -45.07 1.70
CA ARG A 416 29.75 -46.24 1.77
C ARG A 416 28.38 -45.86 1.21
N ARG A 417 27.87 -46.65 0.26
CA ARG A 417 26.53 -46.45 -0.29
C ARG A 417 25.48 -47.02 0.66
N ARG A 418 24.59 -46.17 1.16
CA ARG A 418 23.48 -46.56 2.04
C ARG A 418 22.12 -46.63 1.37
N GLY A 419 21.97 -46.10 0.15
CA GLY A 419 20.74 -46.22 -0.61
C GLY A 419 20.42 -44.94 -1.39
N SER A 420 19.14 -44.61 -1.52
CA SER A 420 18.66 -43.42 -2.22
C SER A 420 17.41 -42.85 -1.56
N MET A 421 17.26 -41.53 -1.60
CA MET A 421 16.04 -40.83 -1.22
C MET A 421 15.47 -40.11 -2.44
N ASN A 422 14.23 -40.42 -2.81
CA ASN A 422 13.49 -39.72 -3.86
C ASN A 422 12.56 -38.70 -3.24
N VAL A 423 12.58 -37.47 -3.71
CA VAL A 423 11.65 -36.42 -3.27
C VAL A 423 10.80 -36.01 -4.47
N HIS A 424 9.50 -35.91 -4.29
CA HIS A 424 8.53 -35.64 -5.35
C HIS A 424 7.79 -34.34 -5.11
N ARG A 425 7.57 -33.58 -6.19
CA ARG A 425 6.73 -32.38 -6.21
C ARG A 425 5.80 -32.42 -7.42
N LEU A 426 4.54 -32.09 -7.20
CA LEU A 426 3.56 -31.88 -8.27
C LEU A 426 3.92 -30.62 -9.06
N TYR A 427 3.69 -30.63 -10.36
CA TYR A 427 3.90 -29.43 -11.16
C TYR A 427 2.96 -28.31 -10.68
N GLN A 428 3.52 -27.15 -10.38
CA GLN A 428 2.82 -25.97 -9.89
C GLN A 428 3.30 -24.74 -10.66
N ASP A 429 2.44 -23.72 -10.77
CA ASP A 429 2.72 -22.48 -11.52
C ASP A 429 3.72 -21.53 -10.82
N HIS A 430 4.40 -21.98 -9.76
CA HIS A 430 5.46 -21.24 -9.09
C HIS A 430 6.76 -22.05 -9.01
N PRO A 431 7.93 -21.38 -9.07
CA PRO A 431 9.22 -22.03 -8.93
C PRO A 431 9.34 -22.71 -7.56
N LEU A 432 10.24 -23.70 -7.48
CA LEU A 432 10.58 -24.36 -6.22
C LEU A 432 11.08 -23.32 -5.22
N GLN A 433 10.42 -23.22 -4.07
CA GLN A 433 10.80 -22.27 -3.03
C GLN A 433 11.87 -22.82 -2.08
N LEU A 434 12.95 -23.37 -2.63
CA LEU A 434 14.04 -23.97 -1.86
C LEU A 434 15.32 -23.96 -2.69
N ASP A 435 16.45 -23.63 -2.06
CA ASP A 435 17.76 -23.72 -2.69
C ASP A 435 18.19 -25.18 -2.80
N VAL A 436 18.10 -25.72 -4.03
CA VAL A 436 18.42 -27.13 -4.34
C VAL A 436 19.83 -27.48 -3.91
N ASN A 437 20.78 -26.55 -3.92
CA ASN A 437 22.16 -26.81 -3.49
C ASN A 437 22.24 -27.29 -2.04
N ILE A 438 21.39 -26.77 -1.16
CA ILE A 438 21.34 -27.19 0.26
C ILE A 438 20.88 -28.65 0.35
N LEU A 439 19.95 -29.05 -0.50
CA LEU A 439 19.35 -30.39 -0.51
C LEU A 439 20.25 -31.45 -1.15
N ILE A 440 21.08 -31.09 -2.14
CA ILE A 440 21.95 -32.04 -2.86
C ILE A 440 23.37 -32.15 -2.30
N SER A 441 23.80 -31.21 -1.45
CA SER A 441 25.19 -31.17 -0.94
C SER A 441 25.36 -31.84 0.42
N GLU A 442 25.09 -31.12 1.51
CA GLU A 442 25.36 -31.61 2.88
C GLU A 442 24.27 -32.56 3.38
N PHE A 443 23.02 -32.35 2.96
CA PHE A 443 21.87 -33.10 3.46
C PHE A 443 21.96 -34.61 3.20
N PRO A 444 22.26 -35.10 1.97
CA PRO A 444 22.30 -36.55 1.68
C PRO A 444 23.41 -37.25 2.45
N VAL A 445 24.57 -36.61 2.60
CA VAL A 445 25.72 -37.14 3.36
C VAL A 445 25.39 -37.23 4.86
N ALA A 446 24.77 -36.18 5.42
CA ALA A 446 24.35 -36.20 6.81
C ALA A 446 23.31 -37.28 7.09
N LEU A 447 22.35 -37.47 6.18
CA LEU A 447 21.34 -38.53 6.26
C LEU A 447 21.97 -39.93 6.14
N ALA A 448 22.86 -40.14 5.17
CA ALA A 448 23.58 -41.41 5.01
C ALA A 448 24.38 -41.77 6.27
N ASN A 449 25.13 -40.80 6.83
CA ASN A 449 25.89 -40.99 8.07
C ASN A 449 24.98 -41.26 9.27
N ALA A 450 23.81 -40.63 9.36
CA ALA A 450 22.85 -40.89 10.42
C ALA A 450 22.31 -42.32 10.35
N LEU A 451 21.91 -42.76 9.16
CA LEU A 451 21.43 -44.13 8.92
C LEU A 451 22.51 -45.17 9.23
N ASP A 452 23.76 -44.93 8.80
CA ASP A 452 24.92 -45.78 9.06
C ASP A 452 25.10 -46.02 10.57
N ARG A 453 25.14 -44.93 11.36
CA ARG A 453 25.26 -45.01 12.82
C ARG A 453 24.11 -45.73 13.50
N VAL A 454 22.87 -45.44 13.07
CA VAL A 454 21.67 -46.03 13.66
C VAL A 454 21.61 -47.54 13.40
N ILE A 455 21.97 -47.97 12.19
CA ILE A 455 22.02 -49.38 11.81
C ILE A 455 23.10 -50.10 12.60
N GLU A 456 24.32 -49.56 12.66
CA GLU A 456 25.41 -50.15 13.45
C GLU A 456 25.07 -50.29 14.92
N HIS A 457 24.45 -49.26 15.51
CA HIS A 457 24.03 -49.28 16.91
C HIS A 457 22.91 -50.28 17.18
N ALA A 458 22.00 -50.49 16.22
CA ALA A 458 20.95 -51.48 16.32
C ALA A 458 21.50 -52.91 16.23
N VAL A 459 22.42 -53.17 15.29
CA VAL A 459 23.12 -54.47 15.15
C VAL A 459 23.90 -54.82 16.43
N ALA A 460 24.58 -53.84 17.05
CA ALA A 460 25.36 -54.06 18.26
C ALA A 460 24.53 -54.44 19.51
N ARG A 461 23.22 -54.22 19.53
CA ARG A 461 22.34 -54.55 20.66
C ARG A 461 21.78 -55.98 20.62
N VAL A 462 21.98 -56.71 19.53
CA VAL A 462 21.47 -58.08 19.38
C VAL A 462 22.41 -59.02 20.15
N PRO A 463 21.95 -59.73 21.21
CA PRO A 463 22.81 -60.66 21.94
C PRO A 463 23.15 -61.84 21.04
N LEU A 464 24.45 -62.11 20.83
CA LEU A 464 24.90 -63.35 20.21
C LEU A 464 24.46 -64.53 21.09
N SER A 465 23.59 -65.39 20.56
CA SER A 465 23.25 -66.68 21.18
C SER A 465 24.54 -67.48 21.41
N LYS A 466 24.83 -67.86 22.67
CA LYS A 466 25.90 -68.80 22.99
C LYS A 466 25.58 -70.13 22.31
N GLY A 467 26.41 -70.51 21.34
CA GLY A 467 26.33 -71.80 20.65
C GLY A 467 26.42 -72.96 21.64
N ASP A 468 25.48 -73.89 21.50
CA ASP A 468 25.41 -75.17 22.17
C ASP A 468 26.52 -76.07 21.61
N ASN A 469 27.64 -76.20 22.34
CA ASN A 469 28.74 -77.10 21.98
C ASN A 469 28.33 -78.54 22.33
N GLY A 470 27.70 -79.21 21.37
CA GLY A 470 27.33 -80.61 21.48
C GLY A 470 27.77 -81.43 20.27
N LEU A 471 29.09 -81.56 20.03
CA LEU A 471 29.63 -82.67 19.24
C LEU A 471 30.91 -83.23 19.88
N VAL A 472 30.79 -84.51 20.24
CA VAL A 472 31.73 -85.40 20.92
C VAL A 472 32.87 -85.79 19.97
N GLU A 473 34.12 -85.62 20.41
CA GLU A 473 35.29 -86.21 19.75
C GLU A 473 35.30 -87.73 19.96
N ALA A 474 35.33 -88.47 18.85
CA ALA A 474 35.63 -89.89 18.83
C ALA A 474 37.15 -90.08 18.90
N GLN A 475 37.65 -90.79 19.92
CA GLN A 475 38.98 -91.39 19.90
C GLN A 475 38.85 -92.91 19.81
N ALA A 476 39.43 -93.47 18.75
CA ALA A 476 39.78 -94.88 18.61
C ALA A 476 41.31 -94.97 18.57
N GLY A 477 41.89 -95.84 19.40
CA GLY A 477 43.33 -96.12 19.45
C GLY A 477 43.85 -96.18 20.88
#